data_AF-A0A354X3R0-F1
#
_entry.id   AF-A0A354X3R0-F1
#
_cell.length_a   1.000
_cell.length_b   1.000
_cell.length_c   1.000
_cell.angle_alpha   90.00
_cell.angle_beta   90.00
_cell.angle_gamma   90.00
#
_symmetry.space_group_name_H-M   'P 1'
#
loop_
_entity.id
_entity.type
_entity.pdbx_description
1 polymer ?
#
loop_
_entity_poly.entity_id
_entity_poly.type
_entity_poly.pdbx_seq_one_letter_code
_entity_poly.pdbx_strand_id
1 'polypeptide(L)'
;MRTIRLLVKYSIQVQNMKKFLFLILLVIGTGSAVVAQAPATHKNKRYFDINKNIDIFNSVIRELDMFYVDSLKVDSLMQGTIVNMLSRLDPYTEYYSEENMGDLR
;
A
#
# COMPACT_ATOMS: atom_id res chain seq x y z
N MET A 1 -2.79 -40.99 -54.46
CA MET A 1 -3.30 -40.91 -53.06
C MET A 1 -2.21 -40.86 -51.97
N ARG A 2 -1.04 -41.52 -52.12
CA ARG A 2 0.04 -41.49 -51.10
C ARG A 2 0.71 -40.11 -50.93
N THR A 3 0.92 -39.37 -52.02
CA THR A 3 1.60 -38.06 -52.00
C THR A 3 0.80 -36.97 -51.30
N ILE A 4 -0.52 -36.95 -51.46
CA ILE A 4 -1.43 -35.98 -50.80
C ILE A 4 -1.43 -36.18 -49.27
N ARG A 5 -1.42 -37.44 -48.78
CA ARG A 5 -1.34 -37.71 -47.34
C ARG A 5 -0.04 -37.21 -46.70
N LEU A 6 1.08 -37.27 -47.42
CA LEU A 6 2.37 -36.78 -46.92
C LEU A 6 2.37 -35.26 -46.77
N LEU A 7 1.79 -34.54 -47.74
CA LEU A 7 1.70 -33.08 -47.72
C LEU A 7 0.77 -32.59 -46.59
N VAL A 8 -0.35 -33.27 -46.37
CA VAL A 8 -1.26 -32.99 -45.24
C VAL A 8 -0.57 -33.23 -43.91
N LYS A 9 0.17 -34.35 -43.75
CA LYS A 9 0.92 -34.65 -42.52
C LYS A 9 2.01 -33.61 -42.24
N TYR A 10 2.69 -33.13 -43.29
CA TYR A 10 3.70 -32.07 -43.18
C TYR A 10 3.08 -30.74 -42.71
N SER A 11 1.95 -30.32 -43.29
CA SER A 11 1.23 -29.11 -42.86
C SER A 11 0.81 -29.16 -41.38
N ILE A 12 0.28 -30.31 -40.94
CA ILE A 12 -0.12 -30.52 -39.53
C ILE A 12 1.10 -30.47 -38.59
N GLN A 13 2.23 -31.04 -39.00
CA GLN A 13 3.44 -31.06 -38.19
C GLN A 13 4.02 -29.64 -38.02
N VAL A 14 4.01 -28.83 -39.08
CA VAL A 14 4.40 -27.41 -39.04
C VAL A 14 3.45 -26.58 -38.16
N GLN A 15 2.15 -26.85 -38.19
CA GLN A 15 1.18 -26.19 -37.30
C GLN A 15 1.42 -26.53 -35.82
N ASN A 16 1.80 -27.78 -35.51
CA ASN A 16 2.12 -28.19 -34.14
C ASN A 16 3.42 -27.55 -33.63
N MET A 17 4.44 -27.38 -34.49
CA MET A 17 5.68 -26.68 -34.13
C MET A 17 5.44 -25.20 -33.81
N LYS A 18 4.57 -24.53 -34.57
CA LYS A 18 4.20 -23.12 -34.30
C LYS A 18 3.47 -22.95 -32.97
N LYS A 19 2.56 -23.88 -32.64
CA LYS A 19 1.85 -23.89 -31.35
C LYS A 19 2.80 -24.10 -30.17
N PHE A 20 3.79 -24.98 -30.34
CA PHE A 20 4.82 -25.21 -29.32
C PHE A 20 5.72 -23.99 -29.13
N LEU A 21 6.14 -23.33 -30.21
CA LEU A 21 6.91 -22.08 -30.16
C LEU A 21 6.13 -20.96 -29.46
N PHE A 22 4.82 -20.86 -29.72
CA PHE A 22 3.93 -19.89 -29.08
C PHE A 22 3.79 -20.14 -27.56
N LEU A 23 3.71 -21.41 -27.14
CA LEU A 23 3.68 -21.76 -25.72
C LEU A 23 4.99 -21.39 -24.99
N ILE A 24 6.14 -21.60 -25.63
CA ILE A 24 7.44 -21.20 -25.06
C ILE A 24 7.50 -19.67 -24.91
N LEU A 25 7.05 -18.91 -25.91
CA LEU A 25 7.00 -17.44 -25.85
C LEU A 25 6.10 -16.95 -24.70
N LEU A 26 4.95 -17.60 -24.47
CA LEU A 26 4.02 -17.24 -23.42
C LEU A 26 4.59 -17.51 -22.01
N VAL A 27 5.36 -18.59 -21.84
CA VAL A 27 6.03 -18.92 -20.58
C VAL A 27 7.18 -17.95 -20.30
N ILE A 28 7.96 -17.57 -21.31
CA ILE A 28 9.06 -16.60 -21.16
C ILE A 28 8.52 -15.19 -20.89
N GLY A 29 7.42 -14.80 -21.57
CA GLY A 29 6.77 -13.51 -21.39
C GLY A 29 6.16 -13.33 -20.00
N THR A 30 5.58 -14.39 -19.43
CA THR A 30 5.00 -14.34 -18.08
C THR A 30 6.04 -14.51 -16.96
N GLY A 31 7.13 -15.24 -17.20
CA GLY A 31 8.22 -15.40 -16.23
C GLY A 31 8.90 -14.08 -15.85
N SER A 32 8.93 -13.12 -16.79
CA SER A 32 9.56 -11.80 -16.58
C SER A 32 8.76 -10.89 -15.63
N ALA A 33 7.44 -11.07 -15.49
CA ALA A 33 6.59 -10.25 -14.64
C ALA A 33 6.66 -10.63 -13.15
N VAL A 34 7.04 -11.87 -12.84
CA VAL A 34 7.07 -12.37 -11.45
C VAL A 34 8.29 -11.86 -10.67
N VAL A 35 9.42 -11.62 -11.36
CA VAL A 35 10.71 -11.31 -10.72
C VAL A 35 10.86 -9.82 -10.37
N ALA A 36 10.02 -8.94 -10.90
CA ALA A 36 10.13 -7.49 -10.68
C ALA A 36 9.58 -7.00 -9.32
N GLN A 37 8.99 -7.87 -8.51
CA GLN A 37 8.51 -7.52 -7.17
C GLN A 37 9.64 -7.70 -6.13
N ALA A 38 10.74 -6.97 -6.29
CA ALA A 38 11.68 -6.78 -5.19
C ALA A 38 11.08 -5.71 -4.26
N PRO A 39 10.63 -6.06 -3.04
CA PRO A 39 10.15 -5.04 -2.11
C PRO A 39 11.31 -4.09 -1.83
N ALA A 40 11.12 -2.79 -2.06
CA ALA A 40 12.00 -1.76 -1.54
C ALA A 40 11.89 -1.76 -0.01
N THR A 41 12.64 -2.65 0.65
CA THR A 41 12.32 -3.20 1.97
C THR A 41 12.29 -2.17 3.10
N HIS A 42 13.09 -1.10 3.03
CA HIS A 42 13.30 -0.23 4.19
C HIS A 42 12.42 1.03 4.23
N LYS A 43 12.25 1.73 3.10
CA LYS A 43 11.37 2.92 3.05
C LYS A 43 9.91 2.51 3.15
N ASN A 44 9.52 1.45 2.45
CA ASN A 44 8.13 0.98 2.45
C ASN A 44 7.68 0.52 3.84
N LYS A 45 8.58 -0.09 4.63
CA LYS A 45 8.27 -0.51 6.00
C LYS A 45 7.98 0.68 6.93
N ARG A 46 8.81 1.73 6.90
CA ARG A 46 8.58 2.91 7.76
C ARG A 46 7.26 3.60 7.42
N TYR A 47 6.95 3.79 6.15
CA TYR A 47 5.66 4.37 5.74
C TYR A 47 4.49 3.48 6.15
N PHE A 48 4.60 2.17 5.95
CA PHE A 48 3.59 1.22 6.41
C PHE A 48 3.35 1.29 7.93
N ASP A 49 4.43 1.31 8.72
CA ASP A 49 4.36 1.38 10.17
C ASP A 49 3.71 2.70 10.63
N ILE A 50 4.05 3.84 10.00
CA ILE A 50 3.42 5.14 10.29
C ILE A 50 1.92 5.08 10.02
N ASN A 51 1.51 4.66 8.82
CA ASN A 51 0.11 4.62 8.43
C ASN A 51 -0.70 3.70 9.34
N LYS A 52 -0.16 2.52 9.67
CA LYS A 52 -0.81 1.59 10.61
C LYS A 52 -1.09 2.23 11.97
N ASN A 53 -0.14 3.01 12.51
CA ASN A 53 -0.34 3.68 13.80
C ASN A 53 -1.37 4.81 13.72
N ILE A 54 -1.41 5.54 12.61
CA ILE A 54 -2.46 6.56 12.37
C ILE A 54 -3.85 5.92 12.27
N ASP A 55 -3.96 4.77 11.60
CA ASP A 55 -5.24 4.05 11.50
C ASP A 55 -5.75 3.56 12.86
N ILE A 56 -4.83 3.09 13.72
CA ILE A 56 -5.14 2.70 15.10
C ILE A 56 -5.60 3.93 15.88
N PHE A 57 -4.85 5.04 15.82
CA PHE A 57 -5.20 6.28 16.50
C PHE A 57 -6.61 6.77 16.11
N ASN A 58 -6.89 6.83 14.81
CA ASN A 58 -8.20 7.21 14.30
C ASN A 58 -9.33 6.28 14.76
N SER A 59 -9.05 4.99 14.92
CA SER A 59 -10.03 4.02 15.42
C SER A 59 -10.32 4.25 16.90
N VAL A 60 -9.28 4.48 17.72
CA VAL A 60 -9.45 4.78 19.15
C VAL A 60 -10.30 6.04 19.36
N ILE A 61 -10.02 7.13 18.63
CA ILE A 61 -10.80 8.37 18.76
C ILE A 61 -12.27 8.15 18.39
N ARG A 62 -12.54 7.43 17.29
CA ARG A 62 -13.92 7.11 16.87
C ARG A 62 -14.64 6.23 17.89
N GLU A 63 -13.97 5.21 18.42
CA GLU A 63 -14.56 4.33 19.43
C GLU A 63 -14.85 5.08 20.73
N LEU A 64 -13.95 5.97 21.17
CA LEU A 64 -14.21 6.82 22.32
C LEU A 64 -15.43 7.73 22.07
N ASP A 65 -15.53 8.38 20.91
CA ASP A 65 -16.67 9.24 20.59
C ASP A 65 -18.01 8.47 20.54
N MET A 66 -18.00 7.25 20.01
CA MET A 66 -19.20 6.42 19.88
C MET A 66 -19.66 5.75 21.18
N PHE A 67 -18.73 5.39 22.05
CA PHE A 67 -19.00 4.51 23.18
C PHE A 67 -18.75 5.14 24.55
N TYR A 68 -18.18 6.35 24.62
CA TYR A 68 -18.05 7.06 25.89
C TYR A 68 -19.41 7.61 26.34
N VAL A 69 -19.62 7.61 27.66
CA VAL A 69 -20.91 7.99 28.27
C VAL A 69 -21.22 9.48 28.09
N ASP A 70 -20.18 10.31 28.11
CA ASP A 70 -20.29 11.76 27.99
C ASP A 70 -19.85 12.23 26.62
N SER A 71 -20.38 13.38 26.18
CA SER A 71 -19.95 14.01 24.93
C SER A 71 -18.48 14.40 24.99
N LEU A 72 -17.69 13.93 24.03
CA LEU A 72 -16.27 14.28 23.92
C LEU A 72 -16.08 15.58 23.15
N LYS A 73 -15.27 16.49 23.69
CA LYS A 73 -14.74 17.64 22.95
C LYS A 73 -13.50 17.22 22.18
N VAL A 74 -13.70 16.69 20.98
CA VAL A 74 -12.63 16.11 20.15
C VAL A 74 -11.49 17.11 19.92
N ASP A 75 -11.80 18.39 19.67
CA ASP A 75 -10.78 19.42 19.46
C ASP A 75 -9.85 19.56 20.67
N SER A 76 -10.40 19.67 21.88
CA SER A 76 -9.61 19.78 23.11
C SER A 76 -8.79 18.52 23.38
N LEU A 77 -9.35 17.34 23.10
CA LEU A 77 -8.65 16.06 23.26
C LEU A 77 -7.46 15.96 22.29
N MET A 78 -7.65 16.36 21.04
CA MET A 78 -6.60 16.39 20.02
C MET A 78 -5.49 17.38 20.39
N GLN A 79 -5.83 18.60 20.79
CA GLN A 79 -4.86 19.59 21.25
C GLN A 79 -4.04 19.07 22.44
N GLY A 80 -4.71 18.52 23.45
CA GLY A 80 -4.03 17.91 24.62
C GLY A 80 -3.13 16.73 24.23
N THR A 81 -3.52 15.95 23.23
CA THR A 81 -2.69 14.86 22.70
C THR A 81 -1.42 15.41 22.05
N ILE A 82 -1.51 16.47 21.24
CA ILE A 82 -0.35 17.11 20.61
C ILE A 82 0.59 17.68 21.67
N VAL A 83 0.06 18.43 22.64
CA VAL A 83 0.85 19.01 23.74
C VAL A 83 1.58 17.90 24.52
N ASN A 84 0.92 16.79 24.84
CA ASN A 84 1.53 15.66 25.54
C ASN A 84 2.59 14.92 24.70
N MET A 85 2.45 14.88 23.37
CA MET A 85 3.47 14.30 22.50
C MET A 85 4.71 15.20 22.46
N LEU A 86 4.52 16.52 22.34
CA LEU A 86 5.62 17.49 22.27
C LEU A 86 6.36 17.63 23.60
N SER A 87 5.65 17.58 24.74
CA SER A 87 6.27 17.68 26.07
C SER A 87 7.27 16.55 26.37
N ARG A 88 7.16 15.43 25.64
CA ARG A 88 8.08 14.29 25.71
C ARG A 88 9.23 14.36 24.71
N LEU A 89 9.12 15.21 23.69
CA LEU A 89 10.14 15.34 22.65
C LEU A 89 11.25 16.27 23.12
N ASP A 90 10.89 17.50 23.48
CA ASP A 90 11.83 18.52 23.95
C ASP A 90 11.08 19.70 24.65
N PRO A 91 11.75 20.49 25.50
CA PRO A 91 11.12 21.58 26.26
C PRO A 91 10.94 22.89 25.48
N TYR A 92 11.42 22.96 24.23
CA TYR A 92 11.41 24.17 23.42
C TYR A 92 10.38 24.13 22.28
N THR A 93 9.73 22.99 22.08
CA THR A 93 8.66 22.83 21.09
C THR A 93 7.29 22.91 21.77
N GLU A 94 6.53 23.94 21.41
CA GLU A 94 5.18 24.17 21.92
C GLU A 94 4.16 24.23 20.78
N TYR A 95 2.96 23.72 21.04
CA TYR A 95 1.86 23.74 20.08
C TYR A 95 0.90 24.89 20.35
N TYR A 96 0.63 25.69 19.31
CA TYR A 96 -0.36 26.77 19.32
C TYR A 96 -1.47 26.43 18.34
N SER A 97 -2.72 26.40 18.84
CA SER A 97 -3.90 26.29 17.99
C SER A 97 -4.14 27.59 17.22
N GLU A 98 -4.93 27.52 16.14
CA GLU A 98 -5.31 28.70 15.35
C GLU A 98 -6.02 29.77 16.20
N GLU A 99 -6.82 29.33 17.20
CA GLU A 99 -7.47 30.23 18.17
C GLU A 99 -6.44 30.98 19.03
N ASN A 100 -5.34 30.33 19.41
CA ASN A 100 -4.32 30.89 20.30
C ASN A 100 -3.23 31.67 19.55
N MET A 101 -3.27 31.73 18.21
CA MET A 101 -2.28 32.50 17.43
C MET A 101 -2.35 34.01 17.70
N GLY A 102 -3.46 34.51 18.23
CA GLY A 102 -3.62 35.92 18.62
C GLY A 102 -2.64 36.37 19.71
N ASP A 103 -2.25 35.48 20.62
CA ASP A 103 -1.39 35.79 21.78
C ASP A 103 0.08 35.97 21.40
N LEU A 104 0.47 35.62 20.16
CA LEU A 104 1.83 35.72 19.65
C LEU A 104 2.07 36.95 18.74
N ARG A 105 1.05 37.80 18.54
CA ARG A 105 1.11 38.99 17.69
C ARG A 105 1.13 40.27 18.51
#